data_AF-A0A0C3PIR6-F1
#
_entry.id   AF-A0A0C3PIR6-F1
#
_cell.length_a   1.000
_cell.length_b   1.000
_cell.length_c   1.000
_cell.angle_alpha   90.00
_cell.angle_beta   90.00
_cell.angle_gamma   90.00
#
_symmetry.space_group_name_H-M   'P 1'
#
loop_
_entity.id
_entity.type
_entity.pdbx_description
1 polymer ?
#
loop_
_entity_poly.entity_id
_entity_poly.type
_entity_poly.pdbx_seq_one_letter_code
_entity_poly.pdbx_strand_id
1 'polypeptide(L)'
;LVLYPQTLNKKCPTCETHPLVNFWTQKDYKTWLESPKACLGNQGKYAFLKDENGKALPSETVKVIHKAVHAGWTELVNCSIALKTWGKASASACQTFHTILEHEFLIFKLAENGWKLEYLCTKTYSAWCKHHLNENGQWKMAVKEEDDSDEDSD
;
A
#
# COMPACT_ATOMS: atom_id res chain seq x y z
N LEU A 1 -13.87 3.47 -27.70
CA LEU A 1 -13.13 4.61 -27.10
C LEU A 1 -14.02 5.23 -26.03
N VAL A 2 -13.92 4.75 -24.80
CA VAL A 2 -14.65 5.35 -23.67
C VAL A 2 -13.77 6.48 -23.14
N LEU A 3 -14.19 7.72 -23.41
CA LEU A 3 -13.57 8.92 -22.86
C LEU A 3 -13.87 8.97 -21.36
N TYR A 4 -12.88 8.72 -20.52
CA TYR A 4 -13.00 8.96 -19.10
C TYR A 4 -13.14 10.48 -18.86
N PRO A 5 -14.13 10.94 -18.07
CA PRO A 5 -14.29 12.35 -17.78
C PRO A 5 -13.03 12.86 -17.06
N GLN A 6 -12.47 13.96 -17.58
CA GLN A 6 -11.37 14.67 -16.93
C GLN A 6 -11.81 15.06 -15.53
N THR A 7 -11.18 14.46 -14.53
CA THR A 7 -11.37 14.82 -13.12
C THR A 7 -11.08 16.30 -12.96
N LEU A 8 -12.04 17.02 -12.38
CA LEU A 8 -11.92 18.40 -11.91
C LEU A 8 -10.50 18.65 -11.35
N ASN A 9 -9.93 19.79 -11.75
CA ASN A 9 -8.66 20.34 -11.30
C ASN A 9 -8.69 20.63 -9.78
N LYS A 10 -8.74 19.59 -8.94
CA LYS A 10 -8.56 19.69 -7.49
C LYS A 10 -7.08 19.90 -7.26
N LYS A 11 -6.72 21.11 -6.86
CA LYS A 11 -5.36 21.48 -6.44
C LYS A 11 -4.83 20.43 -5.46
N CYS A 12 -3.61 19.94 -5.67
CA CYS A 12 -3.00 18.95 -4.80
C CYS A 12 -3.01 19.45 -3.34
N PRO A 13 -3.39 18.60 -2.36
CA PRO A 13 -3.30 18.97 -0.96
C PRO A 13 -1.88 19.42 -0.58
N THR A 14 -1.80 20.41 0.30
CA THR A 14 -0.55 20.98 0.82
C THR A 14 -0.64 21.13 2.33
N CYS A 15 0.51 21.28 2.99
CA CYS A 15 0.56 21.56 4.44
C CYS A 15 -0.18 22.84 4.83
N GLU A 16 -0.25 23.84 3.93
CA GLU A 16 -1.02 25.07 4.15
C GLU A 16 -2.52 24.85 4.10
N THR A 17 -2.99 24.00 3.18
CA THR A 17 -4.43 23.72 3.01
C THR A 17 -4.95 22.72 4.02
N HIS A 18 -4.08 21.88 4.57
CA HIS A 18 -4.41 20.81 5.51
C HIS A 18 -3.44 20.87 6.72
N PRO A 19 -3.47 21.94 7.52
CA PRO A 19 -2.48 22.20 8.58
C PRO A 19 -2.56 21.21 9.75
N LEU A 20 -3.66 20.48 9.88
CA LEU A 20 -3.84 19.44 10.90
C LEU A 20 -3.13 18.13 10.54
N VAL A 21 -2.84 17.92 9.26
CA VAL A 21 -2.13 16.72 8.80
C VAL A 21 -0.67 16.85 9.17
N ASN A 22 -0.18 15.89 9.94
CA ASN A 22 1.23 15.75 10.25
C ASN A 22 1.94 14.86 9.23
N PHE A 23 3.26 15.03 9.18
CA PHE A 23 4.16 14.20 8.38
C PHE A 23 3.93 14.33 6.88
N TRP A 24 4.09 15.55 6.37
CA TRP A 24 4.05 15.79 4.93
C TRP A 24 5.24 15.16 4.22
N THR A 25 6.38 15.08 4.89
CA THR A 25 7.55 14.35 4.41
C THR A 25 7.86 13.12 5.26
N GLN A 26 8.57 12.15 4.67
CA GLN A 26 9.09 11.01 5.44
C GLN A 26 10.10 11.45 6.51
N LYS A 27 10.80 12.56 6.29
CA LYS A 27 11.76 13.12 7.26
C LYS A 27 11.03 13.55 8.52
N ASP A 28 9.91 14.27 8.39
CA ASP A 28 9.09 14.70 9.53
C ASP A 28 8.67 13.50 10.39
N TYR A 29 8.26 12.40 9.74
CA TYR A 29 7.87 11.18 10.43
C TYR A 29 9.05 10.52 11.16
N LYS A 30 10.21 10.43 10.51
CA LYS A 30 11.42 9.87 11.13
C LYS A 30 11.90 10.71 12.33
N THR A 31 11.92 12.03 12.20
CA THR A 31 12.26 12.93 13.31
C THR A 31 11.25 12.79 14.46
N TRP A 32 9.97 12.62 14.15
CA TRP A 32 8.97 12.36 15.19
C TRP A 32 9.19 11.01 15.89
N LEU A 33 9.57 9.96 15.18
CA LEU A 33 9.87 8.64 15.76
C LEU A 33 10.99 8.70 16.82
N GLU A 34 11.91 9.65 16.71
CA GLU A 34 13.00 9.88 17.67
C GLU A 34 12.56 10.68 18.91
N SER A 35 11.35 11.26 18.90
CA SER A 35 10.86 12.10 19.99
C SER A 35 10.23 11.28 21.13
N PRO A 36 10.25 11.78 22.38
CA PRO A 36 9.54 11.15 23.50
C PRO A 36 8.05 10.93 23.23
N LYS A 37 7.45 11.78 22.39
CA LYS A 37 6.04 11.71 21.99
C LYS A 37 5.72 10.46 21.17
N ALA A 38 6.67 9.94 20.39
CA ALA A 38 6.50 8.66 19.70
C ALA A 38 6.62 7.48 20.65
N CYS A 39 7.59 7.51 21.59
CA CYS A 39 7.79 6.46 22.57
C CYS A 39 6.60 6.28 23.52
N LEU A 40 5.95 7.38 23.91
CA LEU A 40 4.81 7.38 24.83
C LEU A 40 3.45 7.24 24.13
N GLY A 41 3.42 7.25 22.79
CA GLY A 41 2.19 7.32 22.02
C GLY A 41 1.65 5.94 21.61
N ASN A 42 0.36 5.71 21.84
CA ASN A 42 -0.37 4.51 21.36
C ASN A 42 -0.69 4.55 19.85
N GLN A 43 0.04 5.33 19.05
CA GLN A 43 -0.28 5.57 17.63
C GLN A 43 0.07 4.38 16.72
N GLY A 44 0.83 3.41 17.23
CA GLY A 44 1.09 2.12 16.57
C GLY A 44 1.89 2.21 15.27
N LYS A 45 1.94 1.08 14.55
CA LYS A 45 2.74 0.89 13.32
C LYS A 45 2.33 1.84 12.16
N TYR A 46 1.11 2.37 12.19
CA TYR A 46 0.52 3.18 11.12
C TYR A 46 0.30 4.64 11.53
N ALA A 47 1.06 5.15 12.50
CA ALA A 47 0.96 6.53 12.99
C ALA A 47 1.10 7.61 11.90
N PHE A 48 1.73 7.28 10.76
CA PHE A 48 1.87 8.16 9.60
C PHE A 48 0.62 8.23 8.73
N LEU A 49 -0.30 7.27 8.86
CA LEU A 49 -1.60 7.27 8.18
C LEU A 49 -2.60 8.03 9.03
N LYS A 50 -2.80 9.31 8.67
CA LYS A 50 -3.77 10.20 9.29
C LYS A 50 -4.77 10.71 8.28
N ASP A 51 -6.02 10.88 8.71
CA ASP A 51 -7.05 11.52 7.89
C ASP A 51 -6.75 13.01 7.66
N GLU A 52 -7.61 13.67 6.89
CA GLU A 52 -7.53 15.12 6.57
C GLU A 52 -7.57 16.02 7.82
N ASN A 53 -8.07 15.51 8.94
CA ASN A 53 -8.15 16.21 10.23
C ASN A 53 -6.96 15.87 11.15
N GLY A 54 -5.96 15.14 10.66
CA GLY A 54 -4.78 14.76 11.43
C GLY A 54 -5.00 13.64 12.44
N LYS A 55 -6.16 12.95 12.39
CA LYS A 55 -6.52 11.87 13.32
C LYS A 55 -6.03 10.53 12.80
N ALA A 56 -5.73 9.62 13.72
CA ALA A 56 -5.36 8.25 13.37
C ALA A 56 -6.54 7.54 12.69
N LEU A 57 -6.23 6.72 11.69
CA LEU A 57 -7.24 5.92 11.04
C LEU A 57 -7.81 4.84 11.97
N PRO A 58 -9.13 4.57 11.92
CA PRO A 58 -9.70 3.37 12.53
C PRO A 58 -9.05 2.10 11.98
N SER A 59 -8.93 1.07 12.81
CA SER A 59 -8.35 -0.23 12.42
C SER A 59 -9.05 -0.81 11.19
N GLU A 60 -10.37 -0.66 11.08
CA GLU A 60 -11.13 -1.16 9.94
C GLU A 60 -10.75 -0.46 8.62
N THR A 61 -10.53 0.85 8.65
CA THR A 61 -10.05 1.61 7.49
C THR A 61 -8.64 1.14 7.07
N VAL A 62 -7.76 0.88 8.03
CA VAL A 62 -6.42 0.34 7.74
C VAL A 62 -6.51 -1.04 7.06
N LYS A 63 -7.44 -1.90 7.49
CA LYS A 63 -7.67 -3.19 6.81
C LYS A 63 -8.15 -3.01 5.37
N VAL A 64 -9.06 -2.06 5.12
CA VAL A 64 -9.53 -1.75 3.76
C VAL A 64 -8.37 -1.27 2.89
N ILE A 65 -7.53 -0.36 3.40
CA ILE A 65 -6.32 0.10 2.71
C ILE A 65 -5.40 -1.09 2.39
N HIS A 66 -5.16 -1.99 3.34
CA HIS A 66 -4.34 -3.18 3.10
C HIS A 66 -4.92 -4.08 2.00
N LYS A 67 -6.24 -4.29 1.98
CA LYS A 67 -6.90 -5.05 0.91
C LYS A 67 -6.69 -4.41 -0.46
N ALA A 68 -6.82 -3.09 -0.54
CA ALA A 68 -6.59 -2.36 -1.78
C ALA A 68 -5.11 -2.39 -2.22
N VAL A 69 -4.17 -2.26 -1.28
CA VAL A 69 -2.72 -2.45 -1.52
C VAL A 69 -2.44 -3.83 -2.10
N HIS A 70 -3.00 -4.89 -1.49
CA HIS A 70 -2.86 -6.25 -2.02
C HIS A 70 -3.49 -6.40 -3.40
N ALA A 71 -4.66 -5.83 -3.64
CA ALA A 71 -5.30 -5.83 -4.95
C ALA A 71 -4.47 -5.09 -6.02
N GLY A 72 -3.87 -3.95 -5.67
CA GLY A 72 -2.95 -3.23 -6.54
C GLY A 72 -1.72 -4.07 -6.89
N TRP A 73 -1.16 -4.84 -5.95
CA TRP A 73 -0.06 -5.76 -6.26
C TRP A 73 -0.49 -6.93 -7.14
N THR A 74 -1.68 -7.49 -6.90
CA THR A 74 -2.30 -8.50 -7.78
C THR A 74 -2.40 -7.99 -9.20
N GLU A 75 -2.83 -6.74 -9.40
CA GLU A 75 -2.92 -6.12 -10.73
C GLU A 75 -1.55 -6.04 -11.41
N LEU A 76 -0.50 -5.62 -10.69
CA LEU A 76 0.86 -5.58 -11.23
C LEU A 76 1.37 -6.95 -11.69
N VAL A 77 1.03 -8.02 -10.96
CA VAL A 77 1.35 -9.41 -11.34
C VAL A 77 0.59 -9.82 -12.60
N ASN A 78 -0.70 -9.52 -12.68
CA ASN A 78 -1.53 -9.84 -13.84
C ASN A 78 -1.04 -9.12 -15.10
N CYS A 79 -0.56 -7.88 -14.96
CA CYS A 79 0.06 -7.14 -16.06
C CYS A 79 1.48 -7.61 -16.42
N SER A 80 2.04 -8.62 -15.75
CA SER A 80 3.43 -9.10 -15.92
C SER A 80 4.49 -8.01 -15.69
N ILE A 81 4.19 -7.04 -14.82
CA ILE A 81 5.13 -5.98 -14.38
C ILE A 81 5.62 -6.26 -12.95
N ALA A 82 5.32 -7.46 -12.42
CA ALA A 82 5.57 -7.80 -11.03
C ALA A 82 7.05 -7.76 -10.65
N LEU A 83 7.26 -7.35 -9.40
CA LEU A 83 8.56 -6.96 -8.88
C LEU A 83 9.06 -8.02 -7.92
N LYS A 84 10.31 -8.46 -8.06
CA LYS A 84 10.92 -9.33 -7.04
C LYS A 84 11.02 -8.63 -5.69
N THR A 85 11.21 -7.31 -5.70
CA THR A 85 11.18 -6.45 -4.51
C THR A 85 10.55 -5.11 -4.87
N TRP A 86 9.80 -4.51 -3.94
CA TRP A 86 9.17 -3.20 -4.16
C TRP A 86 10.18 -2.12 -4.58
N GLY A 87 11.37 -2.10 -3.99
CA GLY A 87 12.43 -1.14 -4.35
C GLY A 87 13.02 -1.31 -5.77
N LYS A 88 12.64 -2.36 -6.51
CA LYS A 88 13.01 -2.56 -7.92
C LYS A 88 11.83 -2.27 -8.86
N ALA A 89 10.79 -1.60 -8.37
CA ALA A 89 9.67 -1.14 -9.16
C ALA A 89 10.10 -0.38 -10.41
N SER A 90 9.52 -0.75 -11.56
CA SER A 90 9.60 0.11 -12.74
C SER A 90 8.78 1.38 -12.50
N ALA A 91 9.14 2.46 -13.19
CA ALA A 91 8.37 3.70 -13.13
C ALA A 91 6.90 3.49 -13.52
N SER A 92 6.62 2.62 -14.49
CA SER A 92 5.25 2.28 -14.91
C SER A 92 4.47 1.51 -13.85
N ALA A 93 5.12 0.59 -13.12
CA ALA A 93 4.50 -0.11 -12.00
C ALA A 93 4.16 0.86 -10.86
N CYS A 94 5.10 1.73 -10.47
CA CYS A 94 4.86 2.78 -9.48
C CYS A 94 3.70 3.68 -9.92
N GLN A 95 3.71 4.20 -11.15
CA GLN A 95 2.67 5.10 -11.64
C GLN A 95 1.29 4.45 -11.64
N THR A 96 1.20 3.20 -12.11
CA THR A 96 -0.05 2.42 -12.12
C THR A 96 -0.56 2.25 -10.69
N PHE A 97 0.31 1.84 -9.78
CA PHE A 97 -0.04 1.59 -8.39
C PHE A 97 -0.48 2.86 -7.65
N HIS A 98 0.25 3.97 -7.83
CA HIS A 98 -0.13 5.29 -7.30
C HIS A 98 -1.47 5.74 -7.86
N THR A 99 -1.72 5.55 -9.16
CA THR A 99 -2.99 5.94 -9.79
C THR A 99 -4.18 5.19 -9.16
N ILE A 100 -4.06 3.88 -8.93
CA ILE A 100 -5.12 3.08 -8.33
C ILE A 100 -5.39 3.57 -6.89
N LEU A 101 -4.36 3.65 -6.05
CA LEU A 101 -4.57 3.88 -4.62
C LEU A 101 -4.79 5.34 -4.24
N GLU A 102 -4.16 6.30 -4.93
CA GLU A 102 -4.40 7.72 -4.64
C GLU A 102 -5.76 8.19 -5.19
N HIS A 103 -6.33 7.47 -6.16
CA HIS A 103 -7.70 7.69 -6.59
C HIS A 103 -8.70 7.21 -5.53
N GLU A 104 -8.46 6.05 -4.92
CA GLU A 104 -9.36 5.45 -3.93
C GLU A 104 -9.20 6.06 -2.52
N PHE A 105 -7.97 6.40 -2.12
CA PHE A 105 -7.68 6.90 -0.77
C PHE A 105 -6.94 8.25 -0.82
N LEU A 106 -7.68 9.32 -0.53
CA LEU A 106 -7.15 10.69 -0.47
C LEU A 106 -5.96 10.83 0.50
N ILE A 107 -5.88 9.98 1.53
CA ILE A 107 -4.78 9.97 2.49
C ILE A 107 -3.39 9.87 1.85
N PHE A 108 -3.27 9.17 0.73
CA PHE A 108 -1.99 9.03 0.04
C PHE A 108 -1.59 10.31 -0.72
N LYS A 109 -2.56 11.19 -1.02
CA LYS A 109 -2.33 12.55 -1.54
C LYS A 109 -1.98 13.56 -0.45
N LEU A 110 -2.20 13.22 0.83
CA LEU A 110 -1.81 14.03 1.99
C LEU A 110 -0.33 13.79 2.37
N ALA A 111 0.55 13.83 1.37
CA ALA A 111 1.97 13.55 1.48
C ALA A 111 2.72 14.16 0.30
N GLU A 112 3.96 14.61 0.54
CA GLU A 112 4.86 15.00 -0.53
C GLU A 112 5.44 13.76 -1.21
N ASN A 113 5.49 13.79 -2.55
CA ASN A 113 6.09 12.74 -3.39
C ASN A 113 5.55 11.33 -3.09
N GLY A 114 4.30 11.22 -2.62
CA GLY A 114 3.65 9.93 -2.33
C GLY A 114 4.33 9.09 -1.25
N TRP A 115 5.17 9.69 -0.39
CA TRP A 115 6.08 8.93 0.49
C TRP A 115 5.35 7.97 1.44
N LYS A 116 4.13 8.30 1.87
CA LYS A 116 3.32 7.45 2.77
C LYS A 116 2.99 6.12 2.12
N LEU A 117 2.63 6.14 0.83
CA LEU A 117 2.31 4.93 0.10
C LEU A 117 3.57 4.09 -0.14
N GLU A 118 4.64 4.72 -0.60
CA GLU A 118 5.94 4.07 -0.80
C GLU A 118 6.48 3.42 0.49
N TYR A 119 6.34 4.11 1.63
CA TYR A 119 6.75 3.60 2.92
C TYR A 119 5.90 2.40 3.36
N LEU A 120 4.58 2.46 3.17
CA LEU A 120 3.68 1.36 3.46
C LEU A 120 4.06 0.12 2.63
N CYS A 121 4.24 0.29 1.32
CA CYS A 121 4.59 -0.81 0.41
C CYS A 121 5.94 -1.41 0.76
N THR A 122 6.97 -0.59 0.98
CA THR A 122 8.30 -1.06 1.39
C THR A 122 8.24 -1.94 2.65
N LYS A 123 7.35 -1.61 3.61
CA LYS A 123 7.21 -2.35 4.88
C LYS A 123 6.37 -3.62 4.79
N THR A 124 5.53 -3.76 3.78
CA THR A 124 4.51 -4.83 3.74
C THR A 124 4.63 -5.75 2.53
N TYR A 125 5.24 -5.28 1.43
CA TYR A 125 5.37 -6.04 0.18
C TYR A 125 6.12 -7.36 0.37
N SER A 126 7.27 -7.36 1.04
CA SER A 126 8.08 -8.59 1.19
C SER A 126 7.32 -9.72 1.88
N ALA A 127 6.48 -9.37 2.86
CA ALA A 127 5.63 -10.35 3.53
C ALA A 127 4.58 -10.90 2.56
N TRP A 128 3.87 -10.04 1.83
CA TRP A 128 2.87 -10.48 0.85
C TRP A 128 3.49 -11.30 -0.29
N CYS A 129 4.57 -10.81 -0.89
CA CYS A 129 5.30 -11.44 -1.99
C CYS A 129 5.74 -12.86 -1.61
N LYS A 130 6.29 -13.05 -0.40
CA LYS A 130 6.71 -14.37 0.09
C LYS A 130 5.58 -15.39 0.11
N HIS A 131 4.35 -14.97 0.40
CA HIS A 131 3.20 -15.89 0.47
C HIS A 131 2.58 -16.17 -0.90
N HIS A 132 2.57 -15.20 -1.81
CA HIS A 132 1.78 -15.28 -3.04
C HIS A 132 2.60 -15.58 -4.30
N LEU A 133 3.88 -15.19 -4.32
CA LEU A 133 4.71 -15.26 -5.52
C LEU A 133 5.85 -16.28 -5.38
N ASN A 134 6.20 -16.90 -6.50
CA ASN A 134 7.41 -17.72 -6.63
C ASN A 134 8.65 -16.85 -6.88
N GLU A 135 9.83 -17.47 -7.01
CA GLU A 135 11.11 -16.78 -7.22
C GLU A 135 11.18 -15.97 -8.54
N ASN A 136 10.29 -16.27 -9.47
CA ASN A 136 10.14 -15.59 -10.76
C ASN A 136 9.14 -14.43 -10.71
N GLY A 137 8.51 -14.16 -9.57
CA GLY A 137 7.51 -13.08 -9.43
C GLY A 137 6.14 -13.44 -10.03
N GLN A 138 5.89 -14.72 -10.27
CA GLN A 138 4.61 -15.24 -10.77
C GLN A 138 3.81 -15.86 -9.62
N TRP A 139 2.50 -16.03 -9.83
CA TRP A 139 1.63 -16.73 -8.88
C TRP A 139 2.20 -18.10 -8.51
N LYS A 140 2.24 -18.41 -7.21
CA LYS A 140 2.51 -19.78 -6.77
C LYS A 140 1.39 -20.69 -7.25
N MET A 141 1.77 -21.84 -7.81
CA MET A 141 0.85 -22.93 -8.09
C MET A 141 0.18 -23.35 -6.78
N ALA A 142 -1.15 -23.46 -6.77
CA ALA A 142 -1.84 -24.16 -5.71
C ALA A 142 -1.43 -25.64 -5.79
N VAL A 143 -0.78 -26.16 -4.75
CA VAL A 143 -0.60 -27.61 -4.62
C VAL A 143 -2.00 -28.17 -4.35
N LYS A 144 -2.56 -28.88 -5.32
CA LYS A 144 -3.69 -29.78 -5.06
C LYS A 144 -3.07 -30.99 -4.40
N GLU A 145 -3.29 -31.17 -3.10
CA GLU A 145 -3.06 -32.46 -2.46
C GLU A 145 -4.14 -33.39 -3.04
N GLU A 146 -3.72 -34.40 -3.80
CA GLU A 146 -4.59 -35.49 -4.23
C GLU A 146 -4.83 -36.38 -3.01
N ASP A 147 -6.10 -36.48 -2.62
CA ASP A 147 -6.59 -37.36 -1.56
C ASP A 147 -6.53 -38.79 -2.10
N ASP A 148 -5.43 -39.48 -1.77
CA ASP A 148 -5.16 -40.87 -2.16
C ASP A 148 -6.23 -41.75 -1.50
N SER A 149 -7.26 -42.05 -2.28
CA SER A 149 -8.37 -42.88 -1.85
C SER A 149 -7.90 -44.33 -1.86
N ASP A 150 -7.53 -44.84 -0.68
CA ASP A 150 -7.12 -46.21 -0.45
C ASP A 150 -8.08 -47.20 -1.15
N GLU A 151 -7.51 -47.96 -2.09
CA GLU A 151 -8.19 -49.00 -2.86
C GLU A 151 -8.48 -50.19 -1.92
N ASP A 152 -9.76 -50.37 -1.59
CA ASP A 152 -10.29 -51.52 -0.85
C ASP A 152 -10.05 -52.78 -1.71
N SER A 153 -9.23 -53.72 -1.21
CA SER A 153 -8.95 -54.98 -1.89
C SER A 153 -9.46 -56.15 -1.03
N ASP A 154 -10.43 -56.86 -1.61
CA ASP A 154 -11.18 -58.07 -1.18
C ASP A 154 -10.47 -59.05 -0.22
#